data_AF-A0A398CHV7-F1
#
_entry.id   AF-A0A398CHV7-F1
#
_cell.length_a   1.000
_cell.length_b   1.000
_cell.length_c   1.000
_cell.angle_alpha   90.00
_cell.angle_beta   90.00
_cell.angle_gamma   90.00
#
_symmetry.space_group_name_H-M   'P 1'
#
loop_
_entity.id
_entity.type
_entity.pdbx_description
1 polymer ?
#
loop_
_entity_poly.entity_id
_entity_poly.type
_entity_poly.pdbx_seq_one_letter_code
_entity_poly.pdbx_strand_id
1 'polypeptide(L)'
;MVGPVTNYASGQQMIPVGYTDLKDLNAFARAYAESKRGQSFEVRRLVGFCLLVKRHVMEEVGGFDERFGLGNFEDDDLCLRVRNRGYQLRVVEDCYIHHFGHMTMSILQGTNLMELLGLNRIKAREKWGEDIIGLIYREPATISLVLMVRSGGSVAHRTVEAIGSHADEIVAWCEDDSEDARCALGAYTNRIADTLENAMALATRDFVLAIYADEEWDEEALRLLTGLKVAVGSGTEAVELLVVRATAESGDLAAGVRRCRLARRSAGLRWNGVTGEFIVRSGAAVETSGITIRSTRLP
;
A
#
# COMPACT_ATOMS: atom_id res chain seq x y z
N MET A 1 -2.36 5.13 -10.97
CA MET A 1 -3.17 4.79 -12.16
C MET A 1 -4.42 5.66 -12.16
N VAL A 2 -4.90 6.11 -13.30
CA VAL A 2 -6.09 6.96 -13.37
C VAL A 2 -7.11 6.47 -14.38
N GLY A 3 -8.39 6.76 -14.14
CA GLY A 3 -9.49 6.52 -15.07
C GLY A 3 -10.42 7.73 -15.15
N PRO A 4 -11.05 7.98 -16.31
CA PRO A 4 -11.97 9.10 -16.49
C PRO A 4 -13.36 8.82 -15.91
N VAL A 5 -14.19 9.86 -15.83
CA VAL A 5 -15.63 9.71 -15.57
C VAL A 5 -16.39 9.28 -16.83
N THR A 6 -17.56 8.66 -16.64
CA THR A 6 -18.39 8.12 -17.73
C THR A 6 -19.88 8.14 -17.38
N ASN A 7 -20.76 7.96 -18.36
CA ASN A 7 -22.20 7.73 -18.16
C ASN A 7 -22.54 6.31 -17.70
N TYR A 8 -21.63 5.34 -17.83
CA TYR A 8 -21.96 3.93 -17.56
C TYR A 8 -20.77 3.15 -16.98
N ALA A 9 -20.82 2.89 -15.67
CA ALA A 9 -19.86 2.06 -14.96
C ALA A 9 -20.46 1.55 -13.64
N SER A 10 -19.92 0.46 -13.09
CA SER A 10 -20.37 -0.14 -11.81
C SER A 10 -19.77 0.52 -10.55
N GLY A 11 -19.28 1.77 -10.63
CA GLY A 11 -18.54 2.40 -9.54
C GLY A 11 -18.45 3.91 -9.64
N GLN A 12 -17.51 4.49 -8.88
CA GLN A 12 -17.38 5.94 -8.67
C GLN A 12 -16.99 6.74 -9.93
N GLN A 13 -16.67 6.07 -11.04
CA GLN A 13 -16.47 6.72 -12.34
C GLN A 13 -17.80 7.11 -13.02
N MET A 14 -18.95 6.61 -12.57
CA MET A 14 -20.23 6.95 -13.17
C MET A 14 -20.73 8.31 -12.68
N ILE A 15 -21.08 9.18 -13.62
CA ILE A 15 -21.69 10.49 -13.36
C ILE A 15 -23.06 10.59 -14.04
N PRO A 16 -23.99 11.41 -13.51
CA PRO A 16 -25.20 11.74 -14.23
C PRO A 16 -24.86 12.56 -15.49
N VAL A 17 -25.57 12.30 -16.58
CA VAL A 17 -25.45 13.04 -17.84
C VAL A 17 -26.78 13.64 -18.24
N GLY A 18 -26.75 14.85 -18.82
CA GLY A 18 -27.94 15.62 -19.16
C GLY A 18 -28.39 15.52 -20.62
N TYR A 19 -27.65 14.81 -21.48
CA TYR A 19 -27.98 14.68 -22.90
C TYR A 19 -28.67 13.33 -23.19
N THR A 20 -29.58 13.34 -24.16
CA THR A 20 -30.28 12.15 -24.66
C THR A 20 -29.90 11.82 -26.12
N ASP A 21 -29.40 12.81 -26.87
CA ASP A 21 -28.95 12.67 -28.24
C ASP A 21 -27.41 12.75 -28.29
N LEU A 22 -26.78 11.83 -29.04
CA LEU A 22 -25.32 11.78 -29.19
C LEU A 22 -24.75 13.03 -29.86
N LYS A 23 -25.55 13.81 -30.59
CA LYS A 23 -25.09 15.11 -31.13
C LYS A 23 -24.65 16.10 -30.05
N ASP A 24 -25.24 16.00 -28.85
CA ASP A 24 -25.00 16.90 -27.73
C ASP A 24 -23.83 16.44 -26.83
N LEU A 25 -23.33 15.21 -27.06
CA LEU A 25 -22.22 14.61 -26.31
C LEU A 25 -21.00 15.53 -26.23
N ASN A 26 -20.55 16.05 -27.37
CA ASN A 26 -19.34 16.86 -27.43
C ASN A 26 -19.49 18.19 -26.67
N ALA A 27 -20.69 18.79 -26.70
CA ALA A 27 -20.97 20.01 -25.96
C ALA A 27 -21.00 19.74 -24.45
N PHE A 28 -21.66 18.66 -24.03
CA PHE A 28 -21.68 18.20 -22.65
C PHE A 28 -20.26 17.92 -22.13
N ALA A 29 -19.47 17.11 -22.85
CA ALA A 29 -18.14 16.69 -22.42
C ALA A 29 -17.20 17.90 -22.22
N ARG A 30 -17.24 18.89 -23.11
CA ARG A 30 -16.45 20.14 -22.98
C ARG A 30 -16.88 20.95 -21.77
N ALA A 31 -18.18 21.17 -21.58
CA ALA A 31 -18.70 21.94 -20.46
C ALA A 31 -18.39 21.26 -19.11
N TYR A 32 -18.55 19.93 -19.05
CA TYR A 32 -18.23 19.15 -17.87
C TYR A 32 -16.74 19.22 -17.54
N ALA A 33 -15.87 18.96 -18.52
CA ALA A 33 -14.42 19.04 -18.37
C ALA A 33 -13.96 20.42 -17.87
N GLU A 34 -14.53 21.50 -18.40
CA GLU A 34 -14.26 22.87 -17.93
C GLU A 34 -14.67 23.06 -16.47
N SER A 35 -15.88 22.62 -16.10
CA SER A 35 -16.40 22.76 -14.74
C SER A 35 -15.60 21.96 -13.69
N LYS A 36 -14.88 20.93 -14.15
CA LYS A 36 -14.12 20.00 -13.34
C LYS A 36 -12.61 20.10 -13.52
N ARG A 37 -12.13 21.12 -14.24
CA ARG A 37 -10.73 21.30 -14.63
C ARG A 37 -9.77 21.06 -13.46
N GLY A 38 -8.84 20.11 -13.63
CA GLY A 38 -7.83 19.75 -12.64
C GLY A 38 -8.34 18.98 -11.41
N GLN A 39 -9.65 18.68 -11.32
CA GLN A 39 -10.22 17.93 -10.21
C GLN A 39 -10.01 16.43 -10.40
N SER A 40 -9.63 15.77 -9.31
CA SER A 40 -9.55 14.32 -9.22
C SER A 40 -9.73 13.89 -7.77
N PHE A 41 -10.20 12.67 -7.56
CA PHE A 41 -10.33 12.08 -6.23
C PHE A 41 -9.77 10.66 -6.20
N GLU A 42 -9.28 10.25 -5.04
CA GLU A 42 -8.73 8.91 -4.84
C GLU A 42 -9.86 7.87 -4.74
N VAL A 43 -9.63 6.70 -5.31
CA VAL A 43 -10.56 5.56 -5.26
C VAL A 43 -9.81 4.27 -4.94
N ARG A 44 -10.52 3.25 -4.47
CA ARG A 44 -9.94 1.92 -4.22
C ARG A 44 -10.00 0.99 -5.44
N ARG A 45 -10.83 1.35 -6.42
CA ARG A 45 -11.14 0.56 -7.62
C ARG A 45 -11.41 1.48 -8.81
N LEU A 46 -10.87 1.12 -9.97
CA LEU A 46 -11.21 1.70 -11.26
C LEU A 46 -11.78 0.60 -12.17
N VAL A 47 -12.80 0.94 -12.94
CA VAL A 47 -13.39 0.10 -13.98
C VAL A 47 -12.54 0.23 -15.25
N GLY A 48 -12.12 -0.91 -15.80
CA GLY A 48 -11.14 -1.02 -16.88
C GLY A 48 -11.57 -0.55 -18.28
N PHE A 49 -12.58 0.30 -18.44
CA PHE A 49 -13.04 0.76 -19.76
C PHE A 49 -12.09 1.76 -20.43
N CYS A 50 -11.36 2.54 -19.63
CA CYS A 50 -10.28 3.42 -20.07
C CYS A 50 -9.38 3.74 -18.88
N LEU A 51 -8.09 3.42 -18.99
CA LEU A 51 -7.11 3.63 -17.94
C LEU A 51 -5.85 4.28 -18.53
N LEU A 52 -5.25 5.17 -17.75
CA LEU A 52 -3.92 5.69 -18.01
C LEU A 52 -2.99 5.29 -16.86
N VAL A 53 -1.88 4.65 -17.20
CA VAL A 53 -0.89 4.14 -16.25
C VAL A 53 0.51 4.51 -16.73
N LYS A 54 1.38 4.90 -15.80
CA LYS A 54 2.80 5.09 -16.12
C LYS A 54 3.40 3.73 -16.49
N ARG A 55 4.24 3.69 -17.52
CA ARG A 55 4.89 2.46 -18.01
C ARG A 55 5.59 1.67 -16.90
N HIS A 56 6.42 2.33 -16.07
CA HIS A 56 7.15 1.66 -14.99
C HIS A 56 6.23 0.97 -13.98
N VAL A 57 5.02 1.50 -13.74
CA VAL A 57 4.05 0.86 -12.83
C VAL A 57 3.58 -0.46 -13.44
N MET A 58 3.31 -0.50 -14.74
CA MET A 58 2.91 -1.73 -15.43
C MET A 58 4.04 -2.75 -15.51
N GLU A 59 5.29 -2.29 -15.68
CA GLU A 59 6.48 -3.14 -15.65
C GLU A 59 6.69 -3.75 -14.26
N GLU A 60 6.39 -3.01 -13.19
CA GLU A 60 6.49 -3.49 -11.81
C GLU A 60 5.35 -4.45 -11.42
N VAL A 61 4.09 -4.11 -11.74
CA VAL A 61 2.92 -4.86 -11.27
C VAL A 61 2.44 -5.95 -12.24
N GLY A 62 2.85 -5.88 -13.50
CA GLY A 62 2.35 -6.72 -14.59
C GLY A 62 1.07 -6.19 -15.25
N GLY A 63 0.78 -6.72 -16.44
CA GLY A 63 -0.41 -6.41 -17.25
C GLY A 63 -1.75 -6.84 -16.66
N PHE A 64 -2.79 -6.87 -17.49
CA PHE A 64 -4.01 -7.62 -17.15
C PHE A 64 -3.69 -9.11 -17.03
N ASP A 65 -4.37 -9.76 -16.11
CA ASP A 65 -4.17 -11.17 -15.85
C ASP A 65 -5.05 -12.01 -16.78
N GLU A 66 -4.41 -12.74 -17.71
CA GLU A 66 -5.10 -13.50 -18.76
C GLU A 66 -6.00 -14.62 -18.20
N ARG A 67 -5.85 -14.99 -16.92
CA ARG A 67 -6.75 -15.94 -16.24
C ARG A 67 -8.22 -15.54 -16.32
N PHE A 68 -8.52 -14.24 -16.34
CA PHE A 68 -9.90 -13.74 -16.34
C PHE A 68 -10.57 -13.80 -17.73
N GLY A 69 -9.82 -13.99 -18.83
CA GLY A 69 -10.39 -14.22 -20.15
C GLY A 69 -11.30 -13.10 -20.65
N LEU A 70 -12.60 -13.39 -20.85
CA LEU A 70 -13.58 -12.50 -21.49
C LEU A 70 -14.04 -11.29 -20.64
N GLY A 71 -13.41 -11.06 -19.49
CA GLY A 71 -13.59 -9.86 -18.66
C GLY A 71 -14.36 -10.09 -17.36
N ASN A 72 -14.47 -9.02 -16.56
CA ASN A 72 -14.79 -9.00 -15.13
C ASN A 72 -13.68 -9.55 -14.22
N PHE A 73 -13.37 -8.78 -13.16
CA PHE A 73 -12.35 -9.01 -12.13
C PHE A 73 -10.88 -8.81 -12.56
N GLU A 74 -10.58 -8.66 -13.85
CA GLU A 74 -9.23 -8.30 -14.33
C GLU A 74 -8.82 -6.88 -13.93
N ASP A 75 -9.77 -5.96 -13.92
CA ASP A 75 -9.58 -4.57 -13.51
C ASP A 75 -9.49 -4.46 -11.99
N ASP A 76 -10.31 -5.20 -11.26
CA ASP A 76 -10.23 -5.38 -9.80
C ASP A 76 -8.85 -5.91 -9.37
N ASP A 77 -8.38 -6.95 -10.06
CA ASP A 77 -7.08 -7.55 -9.84
C ASP A 77 -5.93 -6.57 -10.07
N LEU A 78 -5.97 -5.85 -11.20
CA LEU A 78 -4.98 -4.84 -11.51
C LEU A 78 -5.00 -3.70 -10.48
N CYS A 79 -6.18 -3.22 -10.09
CA CYS A 79 -6.34 -2.19 -9.05
C CYS A 79 -5.72 -2.63 -7.73
N LEU A 80 -5.99 -3.86 -7.30
CA LEU A 80 -5.45 -4.40 -6.05
C LEU A 80 -3.93 -4.56 -6.12
N ARG A 81 -3.36 -5.10 -7.21
CA ARG A 81 -1.91 -5.20 -7.39
C ARG A 81 -1.21 -3.84 -7.37
N VAL A 82 -1.77 -2.84 -8.06
CA VAL A 82 -1.25 -1.47 -8.08
C VAL A 82 -1.24 -0.88 -6.67
N ARG A 83 -2.33 -1.04 -5.92
CA ARG A 83 -2.44 -0.54 -4.54
C ARG A 83 -1.54 -1.29 -3.55
N ASN A 84 -1.36 -2.60 -3.71
CA ASN A 84 -0.45 -3.40 -2.89
C ASN A 84 1.03 -2.99 -3.08
N ARG A 85 1.35 -2.30 -4.17
CA ARG A 85 2.66 -1.64 -4.39
C ARG A 85 2.67 -0.18 -3.95
N GLY A 86 1.68 0.30 -3.21
CA GLY A 86 1.63 1.66 -2.66
C GLY A 86 1.28 2.75 -3.68
N TYR A 87 0.92 2.39 -4.91
CA TYR A 87 0.45 3.36 -5.89
C TYR A 87 -1.01 3.73 -5.65
N GLN A 88 -1.33 4.99 -5.92
CA GLN A 88 -2.70 5.50 -5.83
C GLN A 88 -3.50 5.26 -7.11
N LEU A 89 -4.81 5.09 -6.93
CA LEU A 89 -5.79 5.10 -8.01
C LEU A 89 -6.62 6.38 -7.91
N ARG A 90 -6.83 7.08 -9.02
CA ARG A 90 -7.66 8.30 -9.02
C ARG A 90 -8.65 8.32 -10.17
N VAL A 91 -9.83 8.87 -9.92
CA VAL A 91 -10.74 9.29 -10.97
C VAL A 91 -10.40 10.72 -11.34
N VAL A 92 -10.19 10.98 -12.64
CA VAL A 92 -10.03 12.33 -13.17
C VAL A 92 -11.40 12.84 -13.63
N GLU A 93 -11.83 13.97 -13.06
CA GLU A 93 -13.17 14.51 -13.31
C GLU A 93 -13.22 15.42 -14.55
N ASP A 94 -12.08 15.96 -14.99
CA ASP A 94 -12.00 16.79 -16.20
C ASP A 94 -11.87 16.01 -17.50
N CYS A 95 -11.99 14.68 -17.46
CA CYS A 95 -12.00 13.82 -18.63
C CYS A 95 -13.27 12.97 -18.61
N TYR A 96 -14.12 13.17 -19.62
CA TYR A 96 -15.35 12.42 -19.80
C TYR A 96 -15.28 11.51 -21.01
N ILE A 97 -15.65 10.24 -20.83
CA ILE A 97 -15.77 9.26 -21.92
C ILE A 97 -17.19 8.69 -21.92
N HIS A 98 -17.87 8.80 -23.07
CA HIS A 98 -19.13 8.10 -23.26
C HIS A 98 -18.88 6.61 -23.44
N HIS A 99 -19.45 5.81 -22.54
CA HIS A 99 -19.40 4.37 -22.61
C HIS A 99 -20.73 3.85 -23.15
N PHE A 100 -20.66 3.24 -24.35
CA PHE A 100 -21.78 2.50 -24.93
C PHE A 100 -21.95 1.19 -24.16
N GLY A 101 -22.81 1.21 -23.14
CA GLY A 101 -23.10 0.04 -22.33
C GLY A 101 -23.53 -1.17 -23.17
N HIS A 102 -23.33 -2.37 -22.63
CA HIS A 102 -23.79 -3.65 -23.21
C HIS A 102 -23.21 -4.05 -24.57
N MET A 103 -22.21 -3.35 -25.11
CA MET A 103 -21.48 -3.83 -26.31
C MET A 103 -20.83 -5.21 -26.06
N THR A 104 -20.28 -5.46 -24.86
CA THR A 104 -19.76 -6.79 -24.48
C THR A 104 -20.85 -7.87 -24.48
N MET A 105 -22.10 -7.54 -24.11
CA MET A 105 -23.22 -8.49 -24.18
C MET A 105 -23.58 -8.87 -25.62
N SER A 106 -23.34 -7.97 -26.59
CA SER A 106 -23.54 -8.27 -28.01
C SER A 106 -22.45 -9.19 -28.60
N ILE A 107 -21.26 -9.22 -27.97
CA ILE A 107 -20.12 -10.06 -28.33
C ILE A 107 -20.23 -11.45 -27.67
N LEU A 108 -20.79 -11.54 -26.47
CA LEU A 108 -20.96 -12.78 -25.70
C LEU A 108 -22.07 -13.71 -26.23
N GLN A 109 -22.25 -13.83 -27.54
CA GLN A 109 -23.28 -14.66 -28.19
C GLN A 109 -23.26 -16.11 -27.64
N GLY A 110 -24.07 -16.39 -26.62
CA GLY A 110 -24.19 -17.71 -25.98
C GLY A 110 -23.57 -17.87 -24.58
N THR A 111 -22.84 -16.88 -24.04
CA THR A 111 -22.32 -16.94 -22.65
C THR A 111 -23.14 -16.06 -21.72
N ASN A 112 -23.63 -16.62 -20.62
CA ASN A 112 -24.36 -15.86 -19.61
C ASN A 112 -23.38 -15.00 -18.79
N LEU A 113 -23.57 -13.67 -18.78
CA LEU A 113 -22.75 -12.75 -17.98
C LEU A 113 -22.66 -13.17 -16.50
N MET A 114 -23.75 -13.71 -15.94
CA MET A 114 -23.76 -14.18 -14.54
C MET A 114 -22.85 -15.38 -14.32
N GLU A 115 -22.74 -16.27 -15.32
CA GLU A 115 -21.83 -17.41 -15.28
C GLU A 115 -20.37 -16.94 -15.37
N LEU A 116 -20.07 -16.01 -16.29
CA LEU A 116 -18.73 -15.42 -16.40
C LEU A 116 -18.31 -14.71 -15.10
N LEU A 117 -19.22 -13.93 -14.51
CA LEU A 117 -19.01 -13.29 -13.20
C LEU A 117 -18.77 -14.32 -12.09
N GLY A 118 -19.53 -15.41 -12.07
CA GLY A 118 -19.35 -16.50 -11.11
C GLY A 118 -17.99 -17.18 -11.24
N LEU A 119 -17.62 -17.56 -12.47
CA LEU A 119 -16.33 -18.19 -12.76
C LEU A 119 -15.15 -17.29 -12.42
N ASN A 120 -15.19 -16.03 -12.82
CA ASN A 120 -14.08 -15.10 -12.55
C ASN A 120 -14.00 -14.69 -11.08
N ARG A 121 -15.12 -14.69 -10.34
CA ARG A 121 -15.09 -14.57 -8.87
C ARG A 121 -14.35 -15.74 -8.21
N ILE A 122 -14.56 -16.97 -8.68
CA ILE A 122 -13.84 -18.16 -8.18
C ILE A 122 -12.34 -18.01 -8.46
N LYS A 123 -11.96 -17.69 -9.70
CA LYS A 123 -10.54 -17.46 -10.07
C LYS A 123 -9.90 -16.36 -9.22
N ALA A 124 -10.61 -15.26 -8.97
CA ALA A 124 -10.13 -14.19 -8.12
C ALA A 124 -9.90 -14.68 -6.68
N ARG A 125 -10.85 -15.44 -6.11
CA ARG A 125 -10.70 -16.01 -4.78
C ARG A 125 -9.56 -17.03 -4.69
N GLU A 126 -9.38 -17.88 -5.70
CA GLU A 126 -8.25 -18.80 -5.76
C GLU A 126 -6.91 -18.07 -5.82
N LYS A 127 -6.82 -16.97 -6.59
CA LYS A 127 -5.62 -16.13 -6.67
C LYS A 127 -5.29 -15.47 -5.34
N TRP A 128 -6.29 -14.88 -4.69
CA TRP A 128 -6.10 -13.97 -3.56
C TRP A 128 -6.33 -14.61 -2.20
N GLY A 129 -6.80 -15.86 -2.14
CA GLY A 129 -7.16 -16.57 -0.91
C GLY A 129 -8.43 -16.05 -0.21
N GLU A 130 -8.87 -14.84 -0.54
CA GLU A 130 -10.04 -14.16 0.02
C GLU A 130 -10.92 -13.57 -1.09
N ASP A 131 -12.10 -13.04 -0.74
CA ASP A 131 -12.92 -12.31 -1.70
C ASP A 131 -12.25 -10.98 -2.07
N ILE A 132 -11.97 -10.78 -3.36
CA ILE A 132 -11.23 -9.62 -3.86
C ILE A 132 -11.95 -8.29 -3.60
N ILE A 133 -13.28 -8.27 -3.58
CA ILE A 133 -14.04 -7.05 -3.26
C ILE A 133 -13.82 -6.68 -1.79
N GLY A 134 -13.84 -7.68 -0.90
CA GLY A 134 -13.44 -7.51 0.51
C GLY A 134 -12.02 -6.94 0.64
N LEU A 135 -11.05 -7.47 -0.11
CA LEU A 135 -9.67 -6.98 -0.09
C LEU A 135 -9.53 -5.55 -0.64
N ILE A 136 -10.30 -5.20 -1.66
CA ILE A 136 -10.29 -3.84 -2.23
C ILE A 136 -10.80 -2.83 -1.22
N TYR A 137 -11.89 -3.14 -0.51
CA TYR A 137 -12.57 -2.19 0.36
C TYR A 137 -12.26 -2.33 1.84
N ARG A 138 -11.40 -3.26 2.26
CA ARG A 138 -10.92 -3.32 3.65
C ARG A 138 -10.14 -2.06 4.02
N GLU A 139 -10.19 -1.71 5.30
CA GLU A 139 -9.32 -0.68 5.82
C GLU A 139 -7.86 -1.17 5.84
N PRO A 140 -6.89 -0.30 5.47
CA PRO A 140 -5.48 -0.65 5.59
C PRO A 140 -5.11 -0.98 7.03
N ALA A 141 -4.18 -1.91 7.21
CA ALA A 141 -3.61 -2.21 8.51
C ALA A 141 -2.91 -0.98 9.09
N THR A 142 -3.02 -0.80 10.40
CA THR A 142 -2.38 0.30 11.11
C THR A 142 -1.01 -0.11 11.68
N ILE A 143 -0.06 0.81 11.70
CA ILE A 143 1.33 0.59 12.13
C ILE A 143 1.72 1.55 13.26
N SER A 144 2.21 0.99 14.36
CA SER A 144 2.98 1.69 15.39
C SER A 144 4.45 1.61 15.02
N LEU A 145 5.07 2.75 14.73
CA LEU A 145 6.51 2.86 14.56
C LEU A 145 7.18 2.90 15.94
N VAL A 146 7.97 1.89 16.28
CA VAL A 146 8.83 1.90 17.46
C VAL A 146 10.25 2.28 17.03
N LEU A 147 10.63 3.52 17.33
CA LEU A 147 11.94 4.07 17.03
C LEU A 147 12.91 3.83 18.18
N MET A 148 14.03 3.18 17.88
CA MET A 148 15.09 2.88 18.84
C MET A 148 16.28 3.83 18.65
N VAL A 149 16.50 4.71 19.63
CA VAL A 149 17.56 5.73 19.63
C VAL A 149 18.67 5.28 20.59
N ARG A 150 19.89 5.08 20.11
CA ARG A 150 21.04 4.58 20.91
C ARG A 150 22.17 5.59 21.15
N SER A 151 22.21 6.65 20.36
CA SER A 151 23.11 7.81 20.53
C SER A 151 22.83 8.87 19.46
N GLY A 152 22.82 10.14 19.85
CA GLY A 152 22.71 11.29 18.95
C GLY A 152 21.29 11.64 18.50
N GLY A 153 20.64 12.57 19.21
CA GLY A 153 19.27 13.02 18.93
C GLY A 153 19.02 13.61 17.53
N SER A 154 20.06 14.10 16.85
CA SER A 154 19.93 14.71 15.50
C SER A 154 19.65 13.68 14.39
N VAL A 155 20.01 12.41 14.58
CA VAL A 155 19.77 11.36 13.59
C VAL A 155 18.31 10.90 13.64
N ALA A 156 17.75 10.79 14.86
CA ALA A 156 16.36 10.41 15.08
C ALA A 156 15.35 11.33 14.38
N HIS A 157 15.62 12.64 14.35
CA HIS A 157 14.79 13.62 13.65
C HIS A 157 14.62 13.28 12.17
N ARG A 158 15.72 13.01 11.45
CA ARG A 158 15.68 12.72 10.00
C ARG A 158 14.86 11.48 9.68
N THR A 159 15.06 10.41 10.44
CA THR A 159 14.33 9.16 10.22
C THR A 159 12.84 9.36 10.49
N VAL A 160 12.46 10.07 11.57
CA VAL A 160 11.05 10.35 11.84
C VAL A 160 10.42 11.26 10.79
N GLU A 161 11.13 12.28 10.27
CA GLU A 161 10.62 13.08 9.15
C GLU A 161 10.39 12.23 7.90
N ALA A 162 11.25 11.25 7.63
CA ALA A 162 11.12 10.38 6.46
C ALA A 162 9.96 9.37 6.58
N ILE A 163 9.89 8.61 7.69
CA ILE A 163 8.91 7.52 7.83
C ILE A 163 7.65 7.90 8.62
N GLY A 164 7.69 8.98 9.41
CA GLY A 164 6.65 9.30 10.37
C GLY A 164 5.25 9.45 9.77
N SER A 165 5.15 10.06 8.58
CA SER A 165 3.86 10.20 7.86
C SER A 165 3.29 8.89 7.31
N HIS A 166 4.08 7.81 7.33
CA HIS A 166 3.68 6.48 6.85
C HIS A 166 3.23 5.55 8.01
N ALA A 167 3.49 5.96 9.25
CA ALA A 167 3.01 5.29 10.45
C ALA A 167 1.76 5.99 11.04
N ASP A 168 0.91 5.24 11.72
CA ASP A 168 -0.32 5.76 12.35
C ASP A 168 -0.10 6.16 13.82
N GLU A 169 1.03 5.74 14.38
CA GLU A 169 1.48 6.04 15.73
C GLU A 169 3.00 5.97 15.78
N ILE A 170 3.64 6.90 16.49
CA ILE A 170 5.08 6.87 16.76
C ILE A 170 5.27 6.64 18.25
N VAL A 171 6.12 5.67 18.58
CA VAL A 171 6.60 5.36 19.92
C VAL A 171 8.11 5.36 19.87
N ALA A 172 8.75 5.90 20.90
CA ALA A 172 10.21 5.94 20.95
C ALA A 172 10.74 5.29 22.22
N TRP A 173 11.93 4.71 22.09
CA TRP A 173 12.78 4.34 23.20
C TRP A 173 14.16 4.95 22.98
N CYS A 174 14.68 5.63 24.00
CA CYS A 174 16.06 6.09 24.06
C CYS A 174 16.83 5.16 24.98
N GLU A 175 17.89 4.52 24.48
CA GLU A 175 18.77 3.66 25.28
C GLU A 175 19.55 4.47 26.31
N ASP A 176 19.96 5.67 25.92
CA ASP A 176 20.63 6.67 26.71
C ASP A 176 19.61 7.74 27.13
N ASP A 177 19.58 8.08 28.43
CA ASP A 177 18.72 9.11 29.05
C ASP A 177 19.07 10.55 28.60
N SER A 178 19.47 10.71 27.34
CA SER A 178 19.76 11.99 26.72
C SER A 178 18.48 12.84 26.67
N GLU A 179 18.43 13.87 27.51
CA GLU A 179 17.38 14.88 27.48
C GLU A 179 17.21 15.49 26.08
N ASP A 180 18.31 15.69 25.35
CA ASP A 180 18.30 16.21 23.98
C ASP A 180 17.55 15.29 23.01
N ALA A 181 17.79 13.97 23.10
CA ALA A 181 17.09 12.99 22.26
C ALA A 181 15.59 12.93 22.60
N ARG A 182 15.25 12.94 23.89
CA ARG A 182 13.84 12.95 24.34
C ARG A 182 13.12 14.24 23.94
N CYS A 183 13.80 15.38 24.04
CA CYS A 183 13.28 16.68 23.60
C CYS A 183 13.02 16.68 22.09
N ALA A 184 13.97 16.21 21.28
CA ALA A 184 13.81 16.13 19.82
C ALA A 184 12.65 15.21 19.40
N LEU A 185 12.47 14.09 20.09
CA LEU A 185 11.36 13.15 19.84
C LEU A 185 10.01 13.67 20.32
N GLY A 186 10.01 14.52 21.35
CA GLY A 186 8.80 15.16 21.88
C GLY A 186 8.04 16.00 20.86
N ALA A 187 8.72 16.47 19.80
CA ALA A 187 8.07 17.15 18.67
C ALA A 187 7.16 16.22 17.84
N TYR A 188 7.38 14.91 17.91
CA TYR A 188 6.69 13.90 17.10
C TYR A 188 5.78 12.98 17.91
N THR A 189 6.13 12.71 19.16
CA THR A 189 5.36 11.82 20.01
C THR A 189 5.50 12.16 21.48
N ASN A 190 4.44 11.94 22.24
CA ASN A 190 4.46 11.94 23.70
C ASN A 190 4.65 10.53 24.29
N ARG A 191 4.88 9.50 23.46
CA ARG A 191 5.07 8.10 23.85
C ARG A 191 6.55 7.73 23.83
N ILE A 192 7.30 8.25 24.78
CA ILE A 192 8.73 7.95 24.95
C ILE A 192 8.90 7.09 26.19
N ALA A 193 9.35 5.86 26.01
CA ALA A 193 9.57 4.91 27.10
C ALA A 193 11.04 4.84 27.52
N ASP A 194 11.27 4.43 28.77
CA ASP A 194 12.62 4.27 29.34
C ASP A 194 13.24 2.91 29.00
N THR A 195 12.42 1.94 28.61
CA THR A 195 12.87 0.61 28.18
C THR A 195 12.23 0.23 26.85
N LEU A 196 12.92 -0.61 26.08
CA LEU A 196 12.37 -1.14 24.83
C LEU A 196 11.09 -1.96 25.05
N GLU A 197 11.05 -2.75 26.13
CA GLU A 197 9.85 -3.52 26.48
C GLU A 197 8.64 -2.60 26.72
N ASN A 198 8.84 -1.50 27.46
CA ASN A 198 7.80 -0.51 27.68
C ASN A 198 7.40 0.21 26.39
N ALA A 199 8.34 0.54 25.50
CA ALA A 199 8.02 1.11 24.19
C ALA A 199 7.16 0.14 23.35
N MET A 200 7.52 -1.14 23.32
CA MET A 200 6.71 -2.16 22.62
C MET A 200 5.31 -2.28 23.23
N ALA A 201 5.18 -2.17 24.56
CA ALA A 201 3.89 -2.19 25.26
C ALA A 201 3.04 -0.92 25.01
N LEU A 202 3.67 0.23 24.70
CA LEU A 202 2.96 1.46 24.33
C LEU A 202 2.41 1.44 22.91
N ALA A 203 2.82 0.50 22.05
CA ALA A 203 2.29 0.37 20.69
C ALA A 203 0.83 -0.13 20.70
N THR A 204 -0.06 0.59 20.01
CA THR A 204 -1.51 0.32 20.04
C THR A 204 -2.10 -0.18 18.73
N ARG A 205 -1.35 -0.09 17.62
CA ARG A 205 -1.82 -0.42 16.27
C ARG A 205 -1.74 -1.92 15.97
N ASP A 206 -2.25 -2.31 14.81
CA ASP A 206 -2.34 -3.72 14.41
C ASP A 206 -0.95 -4.36 14.32
N PHE A 207 0.00 -3.61 13.74
CA PHE A 207 1.39 -4.01 13.58
C PHE A 207 2.34 -3.03 14.28
N VAL A 208 3.49 -3.56 14.68
CA VAL A 208 4.61 -2.80 15.23
C VAL A 208 5.78 -2.89 14.26
N LEU A 209 6.22 -1.75 13.73
CA LEU A 209 7.42 -1.61 12.91
C LEU A 209 8.55 -1.13 13.82
N ALA A 210 9.56 -1.95 14.05
CA ALA A 210 10.68 -1.62 14.92
C ALA A 210 11.94 -1.32 14.10
N ILE A 211 12.41 -0.08 14.20
CA ILE A 211 13.55 0.43 13.44
C ILE A 211 14.52 1.16 14.35
N TYR A 212 15.75 1.29 13.90
CA TYR A 212 16.72 2.15 14.56
C TYR A 212 16.73 3.55 13.97
N ALA A 213 17.03 4.54 14.81
CA ALA A 213 17.07 5.95 14.43
C ALA A 213 18.13 6.30 13.38
N ASP A 214 19.09 5.42 13.11
CA ASP A 214 20.15 5.55 12.13
C ASP A 214 19.91 4.75 10.84
N GLU A 215 18.70 4.17 10.68
CA GLU A 215 18.30 3.48 9.45
C GLU A 215 17.69 4.46 8.43
N GLU A 216 18.10 4.31 7.17
CA GLU A 216 17.65 5.15 6.05
C GLU A 216 16.56 4.44 5.24
N TRP A 217 15.57 5.23 4.83
CA TRP A 217 14.41 4.81 4.06
C TRP A 217 14.30 5.69 2.82
N ASP A 218 14.37 5.07 1.64
CA ASP A 218 14.17 5.79 0.37
C ASP A 218 12.69 5.85 -0.02
N GLU A 219 12.40 6.60 -1.09
CA GLU A 219 11.03 6.79 -1.57
C GLU A 219 10.36 5.47 -1.98
N GLU A 220 11.13 4.50 -2.47
CA GLU A 220 10.60 3.19 -2.85
C GLU A 220 10.21 2.38 -1.61
N ALA A 221 11.06 2.32 -0.59
CA ALA A 221 10.77 1.67 0.68
C ALA A 221 9.53 2.26 1.36
N LEU A 222 9.41 3.60 1.38
CA LEU A 222 8.25 4.31 1.93
C LEU A 222 6.97 4.01 1.16
N ARG A 223 7.03 4.02 -0.18
CA ARG A 223 5.91 3.63 -1.04
C ARG A 223 5.47 2.18 -0.78
N LEU A 224 6.43 1.26 -0.73
CA LEU A 224 6.15 -0.15 -0.47
C LEU A 224 5.59 -0.38 0.94
N LEU A 225 5.97 0.42 1.94
CA LEU A 225 5.36 0.40 3.26
C LEU A 225 3.87 0.80 3.21
N THR A 226 3.52 1.86 2.48
CA THR A 226 2.11 2.22 2.24
C THR A 226 1.34 1.08 1.54
N GLY A 227 1.96 0.43 0.56
CA GLY A 227 1.38 -0.73 -0.13
C GLY A 227 1.18 -1.93 0.80
N LEU A 228 2.15 -2.19 1.68
CA LEU A 228 2.12 -3.29 2.64
C LEU A 228 0.94 -3.17 3.62
N LYS A 229 0.57 -1.95 4.05
CA LYS A 229 -0.64 -1.73 4.87
C LYS A 229 -1.91 -2.22 4.18
N VAL A 230 -1.97 -2.16 2.85
CA VAL A 230 -3.09 -2.67 2.04
C VAL A 230 -2.94 -4.16 1.76
N ALA A 231 -1.72 -4.65 1.56
CA ALA A 231 -1.43 -6.01 1.11
C ALA A 231 -1.43 -7.06 2.23
N VAL A 232 -0.97 -6.69 3.43
CA VAL A 232 -0.72 -7.64 4.52
C VAL A 232 -1.97 -8.46 4.86
N GLY A 233 -1.82 -9.77 4.93
CA GLY A 233 -2.91 -10.71 5.16
C GLY A 233 -3.53 -10.61 6.56
N SER A 234 -4.78 -11.04 6.68
CA SER A 234 -5.47 -11.12 7.98
C SER A 234 -4.82 -12.13 8.93
N GLY A 235 -4.09 -13.13 8.41
CA GLY A 235 -3.35 -14.13 9.18
C GLY A 235 -1.87 -13.83 9.42
N THR A 236 -1.30 -12.79 8.80
CA THR A 236 0.14 -12.50 8.84
C THR A 236 0.60 -12.08 10.21
N GLU A 237 1.56 -12.78 10.78
CA GLU A 237 2.10 -12.52 12.13
C GLU A 237 3.37 -11.68 12.11
N ALA A 238 4.18 -11.80 11.06
CA ALA A 238 5.38 -10.98 10.88
C ALA A 238 5.71 -10.76 9.40
N VAL A 239 6.45 -9.69 9.12
CA VAL A 239 6.94 -9.37 7.79
C VAL A 239 8.44 -9.09 7.82
N GLU A 240 9.14 -9.75 6.91
CA GLU A 240 10.56 -9.58 6.69
C GLU A 240 10.84 -8.39 5.77
N LEU A 241 11.79 -7.57 6.19
CA LEU A 241 12.38 -6.48 5.41
C LEU A 241 13.83 -6.86 5.09
N LEU A 242 14.33 -6.39 3.95
CA LEU A 242 15.74 -6.58 3.59
C LEU A 242 16.57 -5.47 4.24
N VAL A 243 17.55 -5.84 5.05
CA VAL A 243 18.50 -4.90 5.66
C VAL A 243 19.82 -4.99 4.92
N VAL A 244 20.28 -3.88 4.36
CA VAL A 244 21.57 -3.79 3.66
C VAL A 244 22.48 -2.78 4.37
N ARG A 245 23.79 -2.88 4.15
CA ARG A 245 24.74 -1.88 4.69
C ARG A 245 24.56 -0.55 3.99
N ALA A 246 24.63 0.55 4.74
CA ALA A 246 24.55 1.91 4.20
C ALA A 246 25.66 2.22 3.18
N THR A 247 26.82 1.56 3.27
CA THR A 247 27.93 1.72 2.32
C THR A 247 27.78 0.91 1.03
N ALA A 248 26.73 0.10 0.89
CA ALA A 248 26.50 -0.67 -0.34
C ALA A 248 26.06 0.27 -1.47
N GLU A 249 26.70 0.15 -2.64
CA GLU A 249 26.27 0.88 -3.84
C GLU A 249 24.84 0.46 -4.23
N SER A 250 24.09 1.39 -4.85
CA SER A 250 22.72 1.14 -5.30
C SER A 250 22.68 -0.04 -6.28
N GLY A 251 22.26 -1.21 -5.81
CA GLY A 251 22.15 -2.44 -6.62
C GLY A 251 22.85 -3.66 -6.01
N ASP A 252 23.73 -3.49 -5.02
CA ASP A 252 24.38 -4.62 -4.34
C ASP A 252 23.50 -5.20 -3.22
N LEU A 253 22.39 -5.81 -3.62
CA LEU A 253 21.43 -6.48 -2.72
C LEU A 253 21.95 -7.84 -2.22
N ALA A 254 23.02 -8.37 -2.81
CA ALA A 254 23.53 -9.72 -2.57
C ALA A 254 24.10 -9.91 -1.15
N ALA A 255 24.43 -8.82 -0.46
CA ALA A 255 24.95 -8.82 0.92
C ALA A 255 23.90 -8.45 1.99
N GLY A 256 22.63 -8.33 1.62
CA GLY A 256 21.54 -8.00 2.55
C GLY A 256 21.07 -9.19 3.39
N VAL A 257 20.56 -8.91 4.59
CA VAL A 257 19.96 -9.93 5.47
C VAL A 257 18.49 -9.61 5.72
N ARG A 258 17.64 -10.62 5.59
CA ARG A 258 16.21 -10.50 5.92
C ARG A 258 16.04 -10.49 7.42
N ARG A 259 15.30 -9.50 7.93
CA ARG A 259 14.99 -9.32 9.34
C ARG A 259 13.49 -9.15 9.50
N CYS A 260 12.89 -9.85 10.46
CA CYS A 260 11.51 -9.60 10.84
C CYS A 260 11.41 -8.24 11.54
N ARG A 261 11.04 -7.18 10.80
CA ARG A 261 10.99 -5.79 11.32
C ARG A 261 9.58 -5.29 11.59
N LEU A 262 8.58 -5.95 11.02
CA LEU A 262 7.17 -5.66 11.26
C LEU A 262 6.54 -6.91 11.88
N ALA A 263 5.86 -6.77 13.01
CA ALA A 263 5.18 -7.88 13.67
C ALA A 263 3.78 -7.48 14.10
N ARG A 264 2.82 -8.40 13.98
CA ARG A 264 1.47 -8.18 14.48
C ARG A 264 1.53 -8.11 15.99
N ARG A 265 0.93 -7.07 16.57
CA ARG A 265 0.95 -6.84 18.02
C ARG A 265 0.41 -8.03 18.82
N SER A 266 -0.61 -8.71 18.30
CA SER A 266 -1.21 -9.89 18.93
C SER A 266 -0.37 -11.16 18.85
N ALA A 267 0.76 -11.17 18.13
CA ALA A 267 1.59 -12.37 17.91
C ALA A 267 2.60 -12.64 19.06
N GLY A 268 2.58 -11.84 20.13
CA GLY A 268 3.49 -12.00 21.27
C GLY A 268 4.90 -11.48 20.96
N LEU A 269 5.02 -10.15 20.87
CA LEU A 269 6.23 -9.45 20.48
C LEU A 269 7.42 -9.78 21.40
N ARG A 270 8.54 -10.17 20.81
CA ARG A 270 9.84 -10.23 21.47
C ARG A 270 10.89 -9.70 20.51
N TRP A 271 11.76 -8.82 20.99
CA TRP A 271 12.80 -8.22 20.16
C TRP A 271 14.17 -8.84 20.47
N ASN A 272 14.91 -9.23 19.44
CA ASN A 272 16.32 -9.58 19.54
C ASN A 272 17.16 -8.33 19.25
N GLY A 273 17.67 -7.69 20.31
CA GLY A 273 18.51 -6.49 20.19
C GLY A 273 19.87 -6.72 19.52
N VAL A 274 20.33 -7.99 19.43
CA VAL A 274 21.61 -8.35 18.80
C VAL A 274 21.47 -8.42 17.29
N THR A 275 20.44 -9.09 16.78
CA THR A 275 20.20 -9.24 15.34
C THR A 275 19.30 -8.13 14.76
N GLY A 276 18.64 -7.36 15.63
CA GLY A 276 17.73 -6.30 15.24
C GLY A 276 16.47 -6.85 14.58
N GLU A 277 15.79 -7.84 15.18
CA GLU A 277 14.54 -8.36 14.62
C GLU A 277 13.57 -8.86 15.69
N PHE A 278 12.31 -9.00 15.32
CA PHE A 278 11.33 -9.71 16.10
C PHE A 278 11.64 -11.21 16.09
N ILE A 279 11.67 -11.81 17.28
CA ILE A 279 11.77 -13.26 17.46
C ILE A 279 10.42 -13.86 17.10
N VAL A 280 10.38 -14.61 16.01
CA VAL A 280 9.18 -15.27 15.52
C VAL A 280 9.12 -16.71 16.02
N ARG A 281 7.95 -17.14 16.51
CA ARG A 281 7.71 -18.52 16.95
C ARG A 281 7.71 -19.48 15.77
N SER A 282 8.08 -20.74 16.02
CA SER A 282 7.98 -21.80 15.01
C SER A 282 6.54 -21.94 14.50
N GLY A 283 6.36 -22.02 13.19
CA GLY A 283 5.05 -22.14 12.53
C GLY A 283 4.27 -20.84 12.38
N ALA A 284 4.84 -19.68 12.70
CA ALA A 284 4.18 -18.41 12.48
C ALA A 284 4.03 -18.07 11.00
N ALA A 285 2.96 -17.34 10.65
CA ALA A 285 2.75 -16.85 9.30
C ALA A 285 3.65 -15.63 9.01
N VAL A 286 4.80 -15.88 8.36
CA VAL A 286 5.77 -14.85 7.97
C VAL A 286 5.65 -14.54 6.47
N GLU A 287 5.52 -13.27 6.13
CA GLU A 287 5.58 -12.78 4.75
C GLU A 287 6.91 -12.07 4.47
N THR A 288 7.37 -12.13 3.22
CA THR A 288 8.55 -11.39 2.78
C THR A 288 8.13 -10.17 1.97
N SER A 289 8.57 -8.98 2.38
CA SER A 289 8.29 -7.73 1.65
C SER A 289 9.34 -7.42 0.58
N GLY A 290 9.02 -6.51 -0.33
CA GLY A 290 10.01 -5.88 -1.22
C GLY A 290 10.77 -4.72 -0.58
N ILE A 291 10.49 -4.37 0.67
CA ILE A 291 11.07 -3.19 1.34
C ILE A 291 12.53 -3.46 1.68
N THR A 292 13.39 -2.51 1.34
CA THR A 292 14.81 -2.51 1.69
C THR A 292 15.11 -1.31 2.58
N ILE A 293 15.83 -1.54 3.67
CA ILE A 293 16.30 -0.51 4.58
C ILE A 293 17.83 -0.52 4.63
N ARG A 294 18.44 0.66 4.63
CA ARG A 294 19.89 0.80 4.77
C ARG A 294 20.23 1.05 6.23
N SER A 295 21.18 0.28 6.73
CA SER A 295 21.66 0.39 8.10
C SER A 295 23.17 0.58 8.12
N THR A 296 23.66 1.47 8.97
CA THR A 296 25.09 1.56 9.32
C THR A 296 25.53 0.37 10.18
N ARG A 297 24.57 -0.41 10.69
CA ARG A 297 24.81 -1.60 11.51
C ARG A 297 25.16 -2.78 10.60
N LEU A 298 26.07 -3.62 11.09
CA LEU A 298 26.40 -4.87 10.40
C LEU A 298 25.11 -5.72 10.26
N PRO A 299 24.76 -6.21 9.06
CA PRO A 299 23.69 -7.18 8.86
C PRO A 299 23.96 -8.47 9.64
#